data_AF-A0A6J1PVT7-F1
#
_entry.id   AF-A0A6J1PVT7-F1
#
_cell.length_a   1.000
_cell.length_b   1.000
_cell.length_c   1.000
_cell.angle_alpha   90.00
_cell.angle_beta   90.00
_cell.angle_gamma   90.00
#
_symmetry.space_group_name_H-M   'P 1'
#
loop_
_entity.id
_entity.type
_entity.pdbx_description
1 polymer ?
#
loop_
_entity_poly.entity_id
_entity_poly.type
_entity_poly.pdbx_seq_one_letter_code
_entity_poly.pdbx_strand_id
1 'polypeptide(L)'
;MQNYFTMRKSVMSAQKWNEKGVDEHEKDNLSEALSHYTNALKLEKKDLEKGLYYRNRAAVYSDLSDYEKVIEDCNSALKLCCNDALYHRCLALKALEKFEEAYRDAETIISSDPNNKAFQRLARRLLKIVQECKENSHTSPKVSEMLDLAFDVNSSEKEREIAMNNLLVLARDETGAEEIFKKEGVSKIVQLVKEEKNEGVICSAIRIVGELCENNFSRTKFVMKHVGLPWCLELMNSTSTERVNASQYCLQAELQQDIINSHDDKHQAELQILRSQLLKMTKEKEREVSMQEVEEMNKL
;
A
#
# COMPACT_ATOMS: atom_id res chain seq x y z
N MET A 1 47.58 40.52 -54.32
CA MET A 1 46.66 39.37 -54.32
C MET A 1 47.18 38.34 -53.34
N GLN A 2 46.52 38.15 -52.20
CA GLN A 2 46.03 36.84 -51.79
C GLN A 2 45.15 37.02 -50.55
N ASN A 3 43.86 36.76 -50.77
CA ASN A 3 42.79 36.76 -49.80
C ASN A 3 43.09 35.74 -48.69
N TYR A 4 43.37 36.20 -47.48
CA TYR A 4 43.09 35.40 -46.30
C TYR A 4 41.58 35.44 -46.06
N PHE A 5 40.87 34.59 -46.80
CA PHE A 5 39.52 34.17 -46.46
C PHE A 5 39.63 33.34 -45.17
N THR A 6 39.78 34.02 -44.03
CA THR A 6 39.49 33.43 -42.73
C THR A 6 38.03 33.04 -42.76
N MET A 7 37.78 31.75 -42.97
CA MET A 7 36.49 31.11 -42.83
C MET A 7 36.03 31.35 -41.39
N ARG A 8 35.33 32.46 -41.16
CA ARG A 8 34.69 32.81 -39.90
C ARG A 8 33.63 31.71 -39.71
N LYS A 9 33.99 30.61 -39.04
CA LYS A 9 33.02 29.61 -38.55
C LYS A 9 31.93 30.44 -37.88
N SER A 10 30.75 30.45 -38.49
CA SER A 10 29.57 31.11 -37.93
C SER A 10 29.36 30.48 -36.56
N VAL A 11 29.77 31.19 -35.50
CA VAL A 11 29.57 30.73 -34.13
C VAL A 11 28.06 30.70 -33.94
N MET A 12 27.49 29.50 -33.87
CA MET A 12 26.05 29.34 -33.71
C MET A 12 25.63 29.96 -32.38
N SER A 13 24.57 30.78 -32.40
CA SER A 13 23.99 31.36 -31.19
C SER A 13 23.28 30.30 -30.35
N ALA A 14 23.07 30.57 -29.07
CA ALA A 14 22.34 29.66 -28.17
C ALA A 14 20.94 29.33 -28.71
N GLN A 15 20.22 30.35 -29.21
CA GLN A 15 18.93 30.17 -29.88
C GLN A 15 18.99 29.21 -31.07
N LYS A 16 19.98 29.36 -31.96
CA LYS A 16 20.14 28.46 -33.12
C LYS A 16 20.45 27.03 -32.71
N TRP A 17 21.22 26.84 -31.63
CA TRP A 17 21.44 25.52 -31.07
C TRP A 17 20.16 24.92 -30.51
N ASN A 18 19.34 25.71 -29.81
CA ASN A 18 18.04 25.25 -29.32
C ASN A 18 17.09 24.88 -30.47
N GLU A 19 17.01 25.70 -31.52
CA GLU A 19 16.19 25.41 -32.72
C GLU A 19 16.60 24.08 -33.36
N LYS A 20 17.91 23.81 -33.48
CA LYS A 20 18.41 22.51 -33.93
C LYS A 20 18.07 21.38 -32.97
N GLY A 21 18.12 21.63 -31.66
CA GLY A 21 17.72 20.64 -30.65
C GLY A 21 16.25 20.24 -30.81
N VAL A 22 15.37 21.20 -31.10
CA VAL A 22 13.94 20.94 -31.37
C VAL A 22 13.78 20.13 -32.65
N ASP A 23 14.43 20.54 -33.75
CA ASP A 23 14.36 19.84 -35.05
C ASP A 23 14.87 18.39 -34.97
N GLU A 24 15.97 18.13 -34.26
CA GLU A 24 16.48 16.77 -34.06
C GLU A 24 15.59 15.96 -33.10
N HIS A 25 14.95 16.59 -32.11
CA HIS A 25 13.99 15.93 -31.23
C HIS A 25 12.73 15.50 -31.99
N GLU A 26 12.20 16.35 -32.87
CA GLU A 26 11.06 16.02 -33.74
C GLU A 26 11.37 14.86 -34.72
N LYS A 27 12.64 14.67 -35.07
CA LYS A 27 13.13 13.55 -35.89
C LYS A 27 13.47 12.29 -35.10
N ASP A 28 13.25 12.29 -33.78
CA ASP A 28 13.62 11.21 -32.85
C ASP A 28 15.14 10.95 -32.74
N ASN A 29 15.97 11.92 -33.15
CA ASN A 29 17.42 11.88 -32.99
C ASN A 29 17.82 12.39 -31.60
N LEU A 30 17.48 11.63 -30.56
CA LEU A 30 17.55 12.07 -29.15
C LEU A 30 18.98 12.44 -28.71
N SER A 31 20.01 11.73 -29.16
CA SER A 31 21.42 12.02 -28.83
C SER A 31 21.87 13.39 -29.37
N GLU A 32 21.56 13.66 -30.65
CA GLU A 32 21.87 14.92 -31.31
C GLU A 32 21.08 16.07 -30.69
N ALA A 33 19.81 15.86 -30.36
CA ALA A 33 18.99 16.83 -29.64
C ALA A 33 19.59 17.22 -28.28
N LEU A 34 20.01 16.24 -27.46
CA LEU A 34 20.70 16.47 -26.19
C LEU A 34 22.00 17.27 -26.37
N SER A 35 22.79 16.94 -27.39
CA SER A 35 24.03 17.64 -27.72
C SER A 35 23.75 19.10 -28.09
N HIS A 36 22.72 19.34 -28.91
CA HIS A 36 22.30 20.68 -29.31
C HIS A 36 21.81 21.52 -28.13
N TYR A 37 20.91 21.00 -27.29
CA TYR A 37 20.48 21.72 -26.07
C TYR A 37 21.63 21.99 -25.11
N THR A 38 22.56 21.04 -24.94
CA THR A 38 23.75 21.23 -24.09
C THR A 38 24.65 22.34 -24.61
N ASN A 39 24.82 22.47 -25.93
CA ASN A 39 25.56 23.58 -26.53
C ASN A 39 24.80 24.91 -26.38
N ALA A 40 23.47 24.92 -26.50
CA ALA A 40 22.65 26.11 -26.22
C ALA A 40 22.86 26.60 -24.78
N LEU A 41 22.75 25.70 -23.80
CA LEU A 41 22.92 26.00 -22.37
C LEU A 41 24.32 26.52 -21.99
N LYS A 42 25.37 26.09 -22.71
CA LYS A 42 26.74 26.60 -22.53
C LYS A 42 26.92 28.04 -22.99
N LEU A 43 26.15 28.46 -24.00
CA LEU A 43 26.27 29.78 -24.62
C LEU A 43 25.28 30.80 -24.04
N GLU A 44 24.13 30.32 -23.54
CA GLU A 44 23.10 31.20 -23.02
C GLU A 44 23.47 31.77 -21.65
N LYS A 45 23.30 33.09 -21.51
CA LYS A 45 23.56 33.84 -20.28
C LYS A 45 22.29 34.42 -19.68
N LYS A 46 21.21 34.52 -20.45
CA LYS A 46 19.93 35.03 -19.97
C LYS A 46 19.14 33.91 -19.31
N ASP A 47 18.67 34.20 -18.11
CA ASP A 47 18.00 33.21 -17.25
C ASP A 47 16.71 32.66 -17.88
N LEU A 48 15.89 33.51 -18.50
CA LEU A 48 14.62 33.09 -19.09
C LEU A 48 14.80 32.07 -20.22
N GLU A 49 15.63 32.40 -21.21
CA GLU A 49 15.94 31.52 -22.34
C GLU A 49 16.64 30.24 -21.88
N LYS A 50 17.52 30.33 -20.87
CA LYS A 50 18.18 29.18 -20.27
C LYS A 50 17.18 28.23 -19.58
N GLY A 51 16.17 28.76 -18.91
CA GLY A 51 15.07 27.98 -18.33
C GLY A 51 14.33 27.15 -19.38
N LEU A 52 14.01 27.75 -20.53
CA LEU A 52 13.38 27.06 -21.67
C LEU A 52 14.28 25.93 -22.22
N TYR A 53 15.59 26.16 -22.32
CA TYR A 53 16.52 25.16 -22.84
C TYR A 53 16.68 23.97 -21.91
N TYR A 54 16.71 24.20 -20.58
CA TYR A 54 16.66 23.11 -19.59
C TYR A 54 15.36 22.31 -19.71
N ARG A 55 14.20 22.98 -19.82
CA ARG A 55 12.91 22.31 -20.01
C ARG A 55 12.88 21.45 -21.27
N ASN A 56 13.40 21.96 -22.39
CA ASN A 56 13.45 21.22 -23.65
C ASN A 56 14.37 19.98 -23.54
N ARG A 57 15.53 20.13 -22.89
CA ARG A 57 16.43 19.00 -22.66
C ARG A 57 15.83 17.96 -21.71
N ALA A 58 15.09 18.39 -20.69
CA ALA A 58 14.33 17.51 -19.80
C ALA A 58 13.27 16.69 -20.56
N ALA A 59 12.61 17.26 -21.58
CA ALA A 59 11.69 16.51 -22.42
C ALA A 59 12.39 15.35 -23.15
N VAL A 60 13.58 15.60 -23.73
CA VAL A 60 14.37 14.54 -24.39
C VAL A 60 14.84 13.47 -23.38
N TYR A 61 15.27 13.87 -22.18
CA TYR A 61 15.60 12.89 -21.13
C TYR A 61 14.39 12.06 -20.70
N SER A 62 13.19 12.64 -20.73
CA SER A 62 11.94 11.93 -20.44
C SER A 62 11.66 10.85 -21.47
N ASP A 63 11.91 11.12 -22.75
CA ASP A 63 11.74 10.13 -23.83
C ASP A 63 12.77 8.99 -23.73
N LEU A 64 13.96 9.29 -23.21
CA LEU A 64 14.98 8.30 -22.86
C LEU A 64 14.74 7.57 -21.53
N SER A 65 13.68 7.94 -20.79
CA SER A 65 13.40 7.44 -19.44
C SER A 65 14.54 7.66 -18.43
N ASP A 66 15.40 8.66 -18.65
CA ASP A 66 16.46 9.08 -17.72
C ASP A 66 15.88 10.07 -16.71
N TYR A 67 15.03 9.57 -15.82
CA TYR A 67 14.18 10.38 -14.94
C TYR A 67 14.98 11.22 -13.94
N GLU A 68 16.15 10.76 -13.51
CA GLU A 68 17.05 11.54 -12.66
C GLU A 68 17.51 12.82 -13.34
N LYS A 69 17.92 12.75 -14.63
CA LYS A 69 18.30 13.94 -15.40
C LYS A 69 17.11 14.82 -15.75
N VAL A 70 15.92 14.24 -15.96
CA VAL A 70 14.68 15.03 -16.06
C VAL A 70 14.51 15.91 -14.83
N ILE A 71 14.62 15.34 -13.63
CA ILE A 71 14.46 16.07 -12.38
C ILE A 71 15.53 17.16 -12.22
N GLU A 72 16.80 16.87 -12.56
CA GLU A 72 17.89 17.86 -12.50
C GLU A 72 17.63 19.07 -13.40
N ASP A 73 17.28 18.83 -14.67
CA ASP A 73 17.01 19.88 -15.64
C ASP A 73 15.72 20.64 -15.30
N CYS A 74 14.66 19.94 -14.88
CA CYS A 74 13.45 20.61 -14.44
C CYS A 74 13.68 21.48 -13.20
N ASN A 75 14.47 21.02 -12.22
CA ASN A 75 14.83 21.83 -11.06
C ASN A 75 15.60 23.09 -11.49
N SER A 76 16.51 22.97 -12.46
CA SER A 76 17.24 24.09 -13.02
C SER A 76 16.32 25.06 -13.76
N ALA A 77 15.37 24.55 -14.54
CA ALA A 77 14.37 25.35 -15.25
C ALA A 77 13.43 26.11 -14.28
N LEU A 78 12.98 25.46 -13.20
CA LEU A 78 12.08 26.05 -12.21
C LEU A 78 12.75 27.15 -11.38
N LYS A 79 14.04 27.02 -11.08
CA LYS A 79 14.84 28.11 -10.48
C LYS A 79 14.88 29.37 -11.35
N LEU A 80 14.70 29.19 -12.66
CA LEU A 80 14.66 30.26 -13.67
C LEU A 80 13.21 30.62 -14.06
N CYS A 81 12.24 30.30 -13.20
CA CYS A 81 10.82 30.60 -13.37
C CYS A 81 10.15 29.96 -14.60
N CYS A 82 10.72 28.89 -15.17
CA CYS A 82 10.09 28.10 -16.23
C CYS A 82 9.14 27.06 -15.64
N ASN A 83 7.91 27.49 -15.29
CA ASN A 83 6.92 26.65 -14.60
C ASN A 83 6.45 25.44 -15.44
N ASP A 84 6.53 25.51 -16.77
CA ASP A 84 6.18 24.39 -17.67
C ASP A 84 7.04 23.14 -17.40
N ALA A 85 8.20 23.29 -16.77
CA ALA A 85 9.04 22.18 -16.35
C ALA A 85 8.41 21.30 -15.25
N LEU A 86 7.40 21.79 -14.52
CA LEU A 86 6.66 20.99 -13.54
C LEU A 86 6.02 19.76 -14.18
N TYR A 87 5.59 19.86 -15.44
CA TYR A 87 4.95 18.75 -16.14
C TYR A 87 5.88 17.54 -16.23
N HIS A 88 7.10 17.75 -16.74
CA HIS A 88 8.10 16.69 -16.89
C HIS A 88 8.60 16.20 -15.53
N ARG A 89 8.81 17.11 -14.56
CA ARG A 89 9.25 16.73 -13.20
C ARG A 89 8.22 15.85 -12.50
N CYS A 90 6.94 16.20 -12.55
CA CYS A 90 5.86 15.41 -11.95
C CYS A 90 5.83 13.97 -12.51
N LEU A 91 5.94 13.82 -13.83
CA LEU A 91 5.92 12.51 -14.48
C LEU A 91 7.17 11.68 -14.14
N ALA A 92 8.36 12.30 -14.10
CA ALA A 92 9.60 11.66 -13.70
C ALA A 92 9.58 11.24 -12.22
N LEU A 93 9.10 12.12 -11.33
CA LEU A 93 8.94 11.80 -9.90
C LEU A 93 7.98 10.64 -9.69
N LYS A 94 6.86 10.60 -10.42
CA LYS A 94 5.94 9.45 -10.40
C LYS A 94 6.64 8.18 -10.88
N ALA A 95 7.43 8.23 -11.95
CA ALA A 95 8.13 7.07 -12.49
C ALA A 95 9.19 6.52 -11.52
N LEU A 96 9.82 7.40 -10.74
CA LEU A 96 10.74 7.05 -9.66
C LEU A 96 10.03 6.78 -8.31
N GLU A 97 8.71 6.63 -8.32
CA GLU A 97 7.90 6.34 -7.13
C GLU A 97 8.01 7.38 -5.99
N LYS A 98 8.45 8.59 -6.30
CA LYS A 98 8.48 9.74 -5.38
C LYS A 98 7.11 10.41 -5.34
N PHE A 99 6.11 9.69 -4.86
CA PHE A 99 4.69 10.03 -5.02
C PHE A 99 4.29 11.33 -4.32
N GLU A 100 4.82 11.64 -3.14
CA GLU A 100 4.53 12.90 -2.42
C GLU A 100 5.03 14.13 -3.20
N GLU A 101 6.25 14.06 -3.73
CA GLU A 101 6.82 15.14 -4.54
C GLU A 101 6.03 15.29 -5.85
N ALA A 102 5.70 14.17 -6.50
CA ALA A 102 4.88 14.18 -7.71
C ALA A 102 3.49 14.78 -7.47
N TYR A 103 2.87 14.48 -6.32
CA TYR A 103 1.56 15.01 -5.94
C TYR A 103 1.61 16.54 -5.78
N ARG A 104 2.62 17.09 -5.08
CA ARG A 104 2.80 18.54 -4.93
C ARG A 104 2.96 19.26 -6.27
N ASP A 105 3.73 18.67 -7.19
CA ASP A 105 3.88 19.22 -8.54
C ASP A 105 2.55 19.19 -9.30
N ALA A 106 1.79 18.09 -9.18
CA ALA A 106 0.48 17.99 -9.80
C ALA A 106 -0.51 19.03 -9.25
N GLU A 107 -0.51 19.29 -7.93
CA GLU A 107 -1.34 20.34 -7.31
C GLU A 107 -0.97 21.73 -7.83
N THR A 108 0.33 22.01 -8.00
CA THR A 108 0.81 23.29 -8.55
C THR A 108 0.36 23.48 -10.00
N ILE A 109 0.41 22.41 -10.80
CA ILE A 109 -0.08 22.41 -12.19
C ILE A 109 -1.60 22.64 -12.24
N ILE A 110 -2.38 21.93 -11.41
CA ILE A 110 -3.85 22.10 -11.35
C ILE A 110 -4.23 23.51 -10.88
N SER A 111 -3.46 24.09 -9.96
CA SER A 111 -3.70 25.46 -9.47
C SER A 111 -3.51 26.49 -10.59
N SER A 112 -2.58 26.23 -11.53
CA SER A 112 -2.28 27.10 -12.66
C SER A 112 -3.19 26.85 -13.87
N ASP A 113 -3.55 25.59 -14.11
CA ASP A 113 -4.51 25.17 -15.15
C ASP A 113 -5.57 24.22 -14.53
N PRO A 114 -6.65 24.79 -13.96
CA PRO A 114 -7.70 24.01 -13.32
C PRO A 114 -8.45 23.09 -14.28
N ASN A 115 -8.38 23.30 -15.60
CA ASN A 115 -9.11 22.51 -16.59
C ASN A 115 -8.32 21.29 -17.09
N ASN A 116 -7.09 21.08 -16.61
CA ASN A 116 -6.26 19.94 -16.98
C ASN A 116 -6.78 18.61 -16.41
N LYS A 117 -7.75 17.99 -17.09
CA LYS A 117 -8.34 16.70 -16.69
C LYS A 117 -7.32 15.57 -16.56
N ALA A 118 -6.20 15.63 -17.27
CA ALA A 118 -5.14 14.63 -17.15
C ALA A 118 -4.47 14.73 -15.78
N PHE A 119 -4.05 15.93 -15.37
CA PHE A 119 -3.43 16.16 -14.07
C PHE A 119 -4.40 16.01 -12.91
N GLN A 120 -5.67 16.40 -13.06
CA GLN A 120 -6.70 16.11 -12.05
C GLN A 120 -6.87 14.60 -11.79
N ARG A 121 -6.79 13.76 -12.83
CA ARG A 121 -6.85 12.30 -12.67
C ARG A 121 -5.57 11.77 -12.04
N LEU A 122 -4.41 12.30 -12.45
CA LEU A 122 -3.12 11.92 -11.89
C LEU A 122 -3.03 12.27 -10.40
N ALA A 123 -3.35 13.50 -10.01
CA ALA A 123 -3.33 13.95 -8.62
C ALA A 123 -4.23 13.10 -7.71
N ARG A 124 -5.44 12.75 -8.17
CA ARG A 124 -6.32 11.83 -7.42
C ARG A 124 -5.70 10.45 -7.20
N ARG A 125 -5.00 9.91 -8.20
CA ARG A 125 -4.30 8.61 -8.06
C ARG A 125 -3.11 8.72 -7.12
N LEU A 126 -2.30 9.77 -7.28
CA LEU A 126 -1.14 10.02 -6.42
C LEU A 126 -1.54 10.23 -4.96
N LEU A 127 -2.62 10.98 -4.70
CA LEU A 127 -3.14 11.20 -3.35
C LEU A 127 -3.48 9.88 -2.66
N LYS A 128 -4.17 8.97 -3.38
CA LYS A 128 -4.51 7.64 -2.86
C LYS A 128 -3.24 6.86 -2.46
N ILE A 129 -2.23 6.84 -3.33
CA ILE A 129 -0.96 6.16 -3.06
C ILE A 129 -0.25 6.78 -1.84
N VAL A 130 -0.18 8.12 -1.77
CA VAL A 130 0.44 8.82 -0.64
C VAL A 130 -0.29 8.53 0.68
N GLN A 131 -1.62 8.42 0.66
CA GLN A 131 -2.40 8.03 1.84
C GLN A 131 -2.08 6.60 2.27
N GLU A 132 -2.10 5.65 1.34
CA GLU A 132 -1.75 4.25 1.60
C GLU A 132 -0.32 4.12 2.16
N CYS A 133 0.66 4.81 1.57
CA CYS A 133 2.04 4.81 2.07
C CYS A 133 2.17 5.36 3.50
N LYS A 134 1.42 6.42 3.83
CA LYS A 134 1.40 7.00 5.18
C LYS A 134 0.75 6.06 6.20
N GLU A 135 -0.39 5.49 5.85
CA GLU A 135 -1.10 4.51 6.67
C GLU A 135 -0.22 3.28 6.94
N ASN A 136 0.44 2.76 5.90
CA ASN A 136 1.44 1.69 6.03
C ASN A 136 2.59 2.07 6.97
N SER A 137 3.11 3.31 6.87
CA SER A 137 4.26 3.76 7.66
C SER A 137 4.00 3.82 9.17
N HIS A 138 2.78 4.13 9.59
CA HIS A 138 2.40 4.16 11.01
C HIS A 138 1.87 2.82 11.52
N THR A 139 1.24 2.03 10.65
CA THR A 139 0.62 0.76 11.01
C THR A 139 1.68 -0.31 11.28
N SER A 140 2.75 -0.38 10.49
CA SER A 140 3.79 -1.41 10.64
C SER A 140 4.54 -1.37 11.99
N PRO A 141 5.03 -0.21 12.48
CA PRO A 141 5.64 -0.12 13.81
C PRO A 141 4.67 -0.49 14.92
N LYS A 142 3.42 -0.01 14.83
CA LYS A 142 2.39 -0.28 15.84
C LYS A 142 2.02 -1.76 15.90
N VAL A 143 1.86 -2.42 14.76
CA VAL A 143 1.65 -3.88 14.71
C VAL A 143 2.84 -4.62 15.32
N SER A 144 4.07 -4.20 15.03
CA SER A 144 5.27 -4.82 15.59
C SER A 144 5.32 -4.70 17.11
N GLU A 145 5.13 -3.49 17.63
CA GLU A 145 5.11 -3.21 19.08
C GLU A 145 4.04 -4.05 19.80
N MET A 146 2.83 -4.11 19.24
CA MET A 146 1.76 -4.88 19.87
C MET A 146 2.00 -6.39 19.77
N LEU A 147 2.61 -6.90 18.69
CA LEU A 147 2.99 -8.30 18.59
C LEU A 147 4.05 -8.63 19.65
N ASP A 148 5.09 -7.81 19.77
CA ASP A 148 6.16 -8.04 20.75
C ASP A 148 5.58 -8.06 22.18
N LEU A 149 4.70 -7.12 22.52
CA LEU A 149 4.05 -7.08 23.83
C LEU A 149 3.13 -8.28 24.09
N ALA A 150 2.35 -8.68 23.08
CA ALA A 150 1.37 -9.76 23.21
C ALA A 150 1.98 -11.15 23.34
N PHE A 151 3.16 -11.36 22.74
CA PHE A 151 3.85 -12.65 22.74
C PHE A 151 5.06 -12.68 23.69
N ASP A 152 5.33 -11.60 24.45
CA ASP A 152 6.37 -11.61 25.48
C ASP A 152 5.92 -12.37 26.73
N VAL A 153 6.68 -13.42 27.05
CA VAL A 153 6.48 -14.31 28.21
C VAL A 153 6.62 -13.55 29.54
N ASN A 154 7.36 -12.43 29.55
CA ASN A 154 7.59 -11.63 30.75
C ASN A 154 6.49 -10.58 31.01
N SER A 155 5.65 -10.29 30.01
CA SER A 155 4.55 -9.34 30.14
C SER A 155 3.48 -9.86 31.08
N SER A 156 2.84 -8.96 31.83
CA SER A 156 1.67 -9.33 32.64
C SER A 156 0.49 -9.73 31.76
N GLU A 157 -0.42 -10.56 32.30
CA GLU A 157 -1.63 -10.98 31.58
C GLU A 157 -2.44 -9.80 31.07
N LYS A 158 -2.52 -8.72 31.86
CA LYS A 158 -3.24 -7.49 31.50
C LYS A 158 -2.58 -6.74 30.34
N GLU A 159 -1.25 -6.71 30.28
CA GLU A 159 -0.51 -6.10 29.17
C GLU A 159 -0.71 -6.89 27.88
N ARG A 160 -0.63 -8.23 27.95
CA ARG A 160 -0.91 -9.09 26.79
C ARG A 160 -2.33 -8.94 26.29
N GLU A 161 -3.30 -8.82 27.19
CA GLU A 161 -4.71 -8.59 26.83
C GLU A 161 -4.92 -7.25 26.11
N ILE A 162 -4.31 -6.17 26.61
CA ILE A 162 -4.35 -4.85 25.94
C ILE A 162 -3.72 -4.94 24.55
N ALA A 163 -2.58 -5.60 24.43
CA ALA A 163 -1.89 -5.78 23.16
C ALA A 163 -2.72 -6.57 22.14
N MET A 164 -3.37 -7.66 22.57
CA MET A 164 -4.27 -8.45 21.73
C MET A 164 -5.51 -7.67 21.29
N ASN A 165 -6.12 -6.90 22.20
CA ASN A 165 -7.26 -6.08 21.84
C ASN A 165 -6.89 -5.00 20.82
N ASN A 166 -5.70 -4.39 20.95
CA ASN A 166 -5.19 -3.43 19.97
C ASN A 166 -4.90 -4.10 18.62
N LEU A 167 -4.32 -5.30 18.61
CA LEU A 167 -4.10 -6.07 17.38
C LEU A 167 -5.41 -6.49 16.72
N LEU A 168 -6.44 -6.82 17.48
CA LEU A 168 -7.78 -7.09 16.95
C LEU A 168 -8.37 -5.86 16.24
N VAL A 169 -8.22 -4.67 16.82
CA VAL A 169 -8.65 -3.42 16.16
C VAL A 169 -7.86 -3.19 14.87
N LEU A 170 -6.55 -3.45 14.87
CA LEU A 170 -5.71 -3.30 13.67
C LEU A 170 -6.03 -4.36 12.59
N ALA A 171 -6.41 -5.57 12.97
CA ALA A 171 -6.75 -6.65 12.05
C ALA A 171 -8.04 -6.40 11.24
N ARG A 172 -8.90 -5.48 11.68
CA ARG A 172 -10.10 -5.03 10.95
C ARG A 172 -9.80 -4.11 9.77
N ASP A 173 -8.63 -3.48 9.80
CA ASP A 173 -8.15 -2.66 8.69
C ASP A 173 -7.29 -3.52 7.75
N GLU A 174 -7.43 -3.35 6.44
CA GLU A 174 -6.70 -4.17 5.45
C GLU A 174 -5.19 -4.06 5.63
N THR A 175 -4.68 -2.87 5.98
CA THR A 175 -3.25 -2.63 6.18
C THR A 175 -2.74 -3.34 7.42
N GLY A 176 -3.48 -3.22 8.52
CA GLY A 176 -3.11 -3.88 9.78
C GLY A 176 -3.20 -5.40 9.64
N ALA A 177 -4.22 -5.91 8.96
CA ALA A 177 -4.39 -7.32 8.68
C ALA A 177 -3.24 -7.88 7.82
N GLU A 178 -2.89 -7.19 6.73
CA GLU A 178 -1.78 -7.56 5.85
C GLU A 178 -0.44 -7.59 6.61
N GLU A 179 -0.19 -6.61 7.48
CA GLU A 179 1.05 -6.54 8.24
C GLU A 179 1.13 -7.64 9.32
N ILE A 180 0.03 -7.89 10.04
CA ILE A 180 -0.05 -9.00 11.01
C ILE A 180 0.23 -10.33 10.29
N PHE A 181 -0.36 -10.51 9.11
CA PHE A 181 -0.16 -11.70 8.30
C PHE A 181 1.30 -11.87 7.86
N LYS A 182 1.95 -10.81 7.36
CA LYS A 182 3.38 -10.81 6.96
C LYS A 182 4.32 -11.15 8.11
N LYS A 183 3.98 -10.79 9.34
CA LYS A 183 4.79 -11.04 10.55
C LYS A 183 4.51 -12.39 11.21
N GLU A 184 3.99 -13.34 10.44
CA GLU A 184 3.64 -14.70 10.88
C GLU A 184 2.61 -14.71 12.03
N GLY A 185 1.73 -13.70 12.07
CA GLY A 185 0.75 -13.53 13.15
C GLY A 185 -0.13 -14.76 13.36
N VAL A 186 -0.59 -15.40 12.27
CA VAL A 186 -1.42 -16.62 12.34
C VAL A 186 -0.69 -17.74 13.09
N SER A 187 0.56 -18.02 12.73
CA SER A 187 1.34 -19.10 13.36
C SER A 187 1.63 -18.82 14.83
N LYS A 188 1.97 -17.57 15.17
CA LYS A 188 2.20 -17.14 16.56
C LYS A 188 0.93 -17.27 17.40
N ILE A 189 -0.21 -16.83 16.86
CA ILE A 189 -1.53 -16.94 17.53
C ILE A 189 -1.87 -18.40 17.83
N VAL A 190 -1.71 -19.30 16.86
CA VAL A 190 -2.02 -20.73 17.05
C VAL A 190 -1.15 -21.36 18.14
N GLN A 191 0.10 -20.94 18.26
CA GLN A 191 0.97 -21.38 19.35
C GLN A 191 0.53 -20.81 20.69
N LEU A 192 0.25 -19.51 20.75
CA LEU A 192 -0.20 -18.83 21.97
C LEU A 192 -1.48 -19.45 22.53
N VAL A 193 -2.47 -19.73 21.70
CA VAL A 193 -3.76 -20.31 22.13
C VAL A 193 -3.60 -21.68 22.81
N LYS A 194 -2.51 -22.42 22.57
CA LYS A 194 -2.23 -23.71 23.22
C LYS A 194 -1.67 -23.57 24.63
N GLU A 195 -0.98 -22.47 24.91
CA GLU A 195 -0.20 -22.28 26.15
C GLU A 195 -0.83 -21.22 27.08
N GLU A 196 -1.58 -20.28 26.51
CA GLU A 196 -2.23 -19.18 27.22
C GLU A 196 -3.38 -19.68 28.09
N LYS A 197 -3.55 -19.02 29.25
CA LYS A 197 -4.61 -19.31 30.23
C LYS A 197 -5.63 -18.20 30.34
N ASN A 198 -5.25 -16.98 29.97
CA ASN A 198 -6.16 -15.84 29.99
C ASN A 198 -7.18 -15.95 28.85
N GLU A 199 -8.45 -16.17 29.18
CA GLU A 199 -9.55 -16.30 28.19
C GLU A 199 -9.71 -15.07 27.31
N GLY A 200 -9.50 -13.86 27.84
CA GLY A 200 -9.57 -12.62 27.08
C GLY A 200 -8.53 -12.58 25.96
N VAL A 201 -7.28 -12.93 26.27
CA VAL A 201 -6.19 -13.06 25.30
C VAL A 201 -6.51 -14.11 24.24
N ILE A 202 -6.98 -15.29 24.66
CA ILE A 202 -7.32 -16.40 23.76
C ILE A 202 -8.45 -16.00 22.81
N CYS A 203 -9.53 -15.42 23.33
CA CYS A 203 -10.68 -15.00 22.53
C CYS A 203 -10.30 -13.92 21.51
N SER A 204 -9.48 -12.94 21.90
CA SER A 204 -8.99 -11.91 20.99
C SER A 204 -8.06 -12.49 19.92
N ALA A 205 -7.20 -13.44 20.28
CA ALA A 205 -6.32 -14.13 19.34
C ALA A 205 -7.12 -14.91 18.27
N ILE A 206 -8.14 -15.67 18.69
CA ILE A 206 -9.02 -16.40 17.77
C ILE A 206 -9.76 -15.45 16.82
N ARG A 207 -10.27 -14.33 17.35
CA ARG A 207 -10.95 -13.31 16.54
C ARG A 207 -10.01 -12.66 15.53
N ILE A 208 -8.75 -12.38 15.89
CA ILE A 208 -7.76 -11.87 14.94
C ILE A 208 -7.63 -12.82 13.74
N VAL A 209 -7.53 -14.13 13.95
CA VAL A 209 -7.45 -15.10 12.85
C VAL A 209 -8.69 -15.01 11.95
N GLY A 210 -9.88 -14.84 12.52
CA GLY A 210 -11.12 -14.62 11.77
C GLY A 210 -11.09 -13.32 10.94
N GLU A 211 -10.68 -12.21 11.54
CA GLU A 211 -10.55 -10.90 10.85
C GLU A 211 -9.51 -10.96 9.71
N LEU A 212 -8.43 -11.74 9.89
CA LEU A 212 -7.45 -11.97 8.83
C LEU A 212 -8.04 -12.71 7.61
N CYS A 213 -9.15 -13.40 7.76
CA CYS A 213 -9.87 -14.06 6.66
C CYS A 213 -10.87 -13.14 5.96
N GLU A 214 -11.28 -12.03 6.57
CA GLU A 214 -12.28 -11.15 5.98
C GLU A 214 -11.76 -10.49 4.69
N ASN A 215 -12.57 -10.57 3.62
CA ASN A 215 -12.36 -9.91 2.33
C ASN A 215 -11.04 -10.24 1.60
N ASN A 216 -10.29 -11.27 2.03
CA ASN A 216 -8.99 -11.61 1.42
C ASN A 216 -8.80 -13.12 1.24
N PHE A 217 -9.08 -13.61 0.03
CA PHE A 217 -9.00 -15.03 -0.32
C PHE A 217 -7.62 -15.66 -0.08
N SER A 218 -6.54 -14.94 -0.33
CA SER A 218 -5.18 -15.45 -0.15
C SER A 218 -4.89 -15.75 1.32
N ARG A 219 -5.27 -14.84 2.22
CA ARG A 219 -5.15 -15.03 3.67
C ARG A 219 -6.08 -16.14 4.16
N THR A 220 -7.33 -16.18 3.71
CA THR A 220 -8.27 -17.27 4.06
C THR A 220 -7.72 -18.63 3.66
N LYS A 221 -7.23 -18.78 2.43
CA LYS A 221 -6.65 -20.04 1.95
C LYS A 221 -5.45 -20.47 2.77
N PHE A 222 -4.63 -19.52 3.22
CA PHE A 222 -3.52 -19.80 4.13
C PHE A 222 -4.02 -20.29 5.49
N VAL A 223 -4.96 -19.58 6.12
CA VAL A 223 -5.54 -19.96 7.41
C VAL A 223 -6.20 -21.34 7.33
N MET A 224 -6.98 -21.61 6.29
CA MET A 224 -7.60 -22.92 6.07
C MET A 224 -6.58 -24.06 5.96
N LYS A 225 -5.40 -23.80 5.38
CA LYS A 225 -4.34 -24.80 5.21
C LYS A 225 -3.54 -25.02 6.50
N HIS A 226 -3.29 -23.96 7.26
CA HIS A 226 -2.40 -24.01 8.43
C HIS A 226 -3.13 -24.28 9.75
N VAL A 227 -4.41 -23.92 9.83
CA VAL A 227 -5.22 -23.94 11.04
C VAL A 227 -6.48 -24.76 10.77
N GLY A 228 -7.30 -24.27 9.84
CA GLY A 228 -8.47 -24.95 9.28
C GLY A 228 -9.59 -25.29 10.27
N LEU A 229 -10.58 -26.00 9.74
CA LEU A 229 -11.76 -26.46 10.49
C LEU A 229 -11.43 -27.22 11.79
N PRO A 230 -10.42 -28.11 11.86
CA PRO A 230 -10.17 -28.89 13.07
C PRO A 230 -9.83 -28.02 14.29
N TRP A 231 -9.04 -26.97 14.10
CA TRP A 231 -8.66 -26.06 15.18
C TRP A 231 -9.87 -25.28 15.71
N CYS A 232 -10.72 -24.75 14.83
CA CYS A 232 -11.95 -24.08 15.24
C CYS A 232 -12.89 -25.03 16.01
N LEU A 233 -13.04 -26.28 15.54
CA LEU A 233 -13.89 -27.26 16.21
C LEU A 233 -13.35 -27.66 17.59
N GLU A 234 -12.03 -27.78 17.74
CA GLU A 234 -11.38 -28.02 19.03
C GLU A 234 -11.68 -26.87 20.01
N LEU A 235 -11.58 -25.61 19.55
CA LEU A 235 -11.87 -24.43 20.35
C LEU A 235 -13.36 -24.28 20.70
N MET A 236 -14.26 -24.74 19.83
CA MET A 236 -15.71 -24.79 20.10
C MET A 236 -16.07 -25.84 21.16
N ASN A 237 -15.20 -26.81 21.44
CA ASN A 237 -15.42 -27.79 22.50
C ASN A 237 -14.99 -27.28 23.89
N SER A 238 -14.93 -25.96 24.07
CA SER A 238 -14.62 -25.31 25.34
C SER A 238 -15.84 -25.23 26.27
N THR A 239 -15.57 -25.07 27.57
CA THR A 239 -16.56 -24.69 28.58
C THR A 239 -16.75 -23.18 28.69
N SER A 240 -15.91 -22.35 28.06
CA SER A 240 -16.12 -20.89 28.00
C SER A 240 -17.02 -20.51 26.84
N THR A 241 -18.12 -19.83 27.17
CA THR A 241 -19.05 -19.25 26.19
C THR A 241 -18.35 -18.24 25.27
N GLU A 242 -17.44 -17.41 25.81
CA GLU A 242 -16.70 -16.43 25.01
C GLU A 242 -15.80 -17.10 23.97
N ARG A 243 -15.12 -18.20 24.35
CA ARG A 243 -14.22 -18.94 23.45
C ARG A 243 -15.01 -19.65 22.36
N VAL A 244 -16.14 -20.26 22.71
CA VAL A 244 -17.07 -20.87 21.73
C VAL A 244 -17.51 -19.83 20.70
N ASN A 245 -17.88 -18.63 21.15
CA ASN A 245 -18.31 -17.54 20.28
C ASN A 245 -17.19 -16.96 19.41
N ALA A 246 -15.97 -16.84 19.95
CA ALA A 246 -14.80 -16.43 19.17
C ALA A 246 -14.48 -17.44 18.06
N SER A 247 -14.52 -18.74 18.38
CA SER A 247 -14.27 -19.81 17.40
C SER A 247 -15.35 -19.85 16.31
N GLN A 248 -16.62 -19.70 16.71
CA GLN A 248 -17.72 -19.62 15.77
C GLN A 248 -17.54 -18.46 14.78
N TYR A 249 -17.15 -17.28 15.26
CA TYR A 249 -16.90 -16.12 14.42
C TYR A 249 -15.80 -16.41 13.38
N CYS A 250 -14.67 -16.98 13.81
CA CYS A 250 -13.57 -17.36 12.91
C CYS A 250 -14.05 -18.33 11.80
N LEU A 251 -14.80 -19.36 12.19
CA LEU A 251 -15.33 -20.35 11.25
C LEU A 251 -16.34 -19.75 10.27
N GLN A 252 -17.16 -18.79 10.72
CA GLN A 252 -18.08 -18.08 9.84
C GLN A 252 -17.34 -17.20 8.83
N ALA A 253 -16.25 -16.55 9.22
CA ALA A 253 -15.44 -15.73 8.33
C ALA A 253 -14.83 -16.58 7.20
N GLU A 254 -14.26 -17.74 7.54
CA GLU A 254 -13.71 -18.69 6.56
C GLU A 254 -14.77 -19.17 5.57
N LEU A 255 -15.91 -19.66 6.06
CA LEU A 255 -17.01 -20.15 5.23
C LEU A 255 -17.60 -19.05 4.34
N GLN A 256 -17.72 -17.83 4.87
CA GLN A 256 -18.26 -16.71 4.10
C GLN A 256 -17.37 -16.38 2.90
N GLN A 257 -16.05 -16.40 3.08
CA GLN A 257 -15.13 -16.12 1.99
C GLN A 257 -15.10 -17.25 0.95
N ASP A 258 -15.28 -18.51 1.35
CA ASP A 258 -15.38 -19.64 0.43
C ASP A 258 -16.66 -19.57 -0.42
N ILE A 259 -17.80 -19.19 0.19
CA ILE A 259 -19.06 -18.92 -0.52
C ILE A 259 -18.86 -17.83 -1.58
N ILE A 260 -18.23 -16.71 -1.22
CA ILE A 260 -18.00 -15.59 -2.14
C ILE A 260 -17.14 -16.01 -3.35
N ASN A 261 -16.19 -16.92 -3.16
CA ASN A 261 -15.26 -17.34 -4.20
C ASN A 261 -15.70 -18.59 -4.99
N SER A 262 -16.66 -19.37 -4.49
CA SER A 262 -17.21 -20.51 -5.22
C SER A 262 -17.95 -20.06 -6.47
N HIS A 263 -17.72 -20.72 -7.60
CA HIS A 263 -18.43 -20.48 -8.87
C HIS A 263 -19.53 -21.54 -9.12
N ASP A 264 -19.71 -22.47 -8.19
CA ASP A 264 -20.72 -23.53 -8.25
C ASP A 264 -21.86 -23.22 -7.29
N ASP A 265 -23.04 -22.92 -7.84
CA ASP A 265 -24.26 -22.60 -7.11
C ASP A 265 -24.65 -23.72 -6.13
N LYS A 266 -24.40 -24.99 -6.47
CA LYS A 266 -24.70 -26.12 -5.59
C LYS A 266 -23.77 -26.11 -4.38
N HIS A 267 -22.47 -25.88 -4.61
CA HIS A 267 -21.48 -25.80 -3.54
C HIS A 267 -21.73 -24.59 -2.63
N GLN A 268 -22.12 -23.44 -3.19
CA GLN A 268 -22.54 -22.28 -2.41
C GLN A 268 -23.75 -22.60 -1.51
N ALA A 269 -24.77 -23.28 -2.03
CA ALA A 269 -25.94 -23.68 -1.26
C ALA A 269 -25.59 -24.63 -0.10
N GLU A 270 -24.69 -25.60 -0.33
CA GLU A 270 -24.18 -26.51 0.70
C GLU A 270 -23.44 -25.75 1.82
N LEU A 271 -22.57 -24.80 1.46
CA LEU A 271 -21.86 -23.96 2.43
C LEU A 271 -22.80 -23.04 3.22
N GLN A 272 -23.86 -22.51 2.60
CA GLN A 272 -24.88 -21.72 3.32
C GLN A 272 -25.66 -22.56 4.33
N ILE A 273 -25.98 -23.81 3.99
CA ILE A 273 -26.62 -24.75 4.91
C ILE A 273 -25.69 -25.06 6.08
N LEU A 274 -24.42 -25.38 5.82
CA LEU A 274 -23.41 -25.63 6.85
C LEU A 274 -23.27 -24.43 7.80
N ARG A 275 -23.19 -23.21 7.26
CA ARG A 275 -23.12 -21.98 8.06
C ARG A 275 -24.36 -21.80 8.97
N SER A 276 -25.54 -22.13 8.46
CA SER A 276 -26.80 -22.07 9.22
C SER A 276 -26.86 -23.14 10.31
N GLN A 277 -26.35 -24.34 10.06
CA GLN A 277 -26.25 -25.42 11.03
C GLN A 277 -25.26 -25.08 12.15
N LEU A 278 -24.11 -24.50 11.79
CA LEU A 278 -23.10 -24.05 12.75
C LEU A 278 -23.67 -23.04 13.76
N LEU A 279 -24.50 -22.10 13.28
CA LEU A 279 -25.17 -21.13 14.15
C LEU A 279 -26.12 -21.79 15.15
N LYS A 280 -26.81 -22.87 14.75
CA LYS A 280 -27.70 -23.62 15.63
C LYS A 280 -26.91 -24.42 16.67
N MET A 281 -25.90 -25.17 16.23
CA MET A 281 -25.02 -25.94 17.11
C MET A 281 -24.35 -25.06 18.17
N THR A 282 -23.93 -23.85 17.78
CA THR A 282 -23.31 -22.91 18.73
C THR A 282 -24.29 -22.49 19.81
N LYS A 283 -25.53 -22.12 19.45
CA LYS A 283 -26.57 -21.77 20.43
C LYS A 283 -26.93 -22.91 21.37
N GLU A 284 -26.88 -24.14 20.88
CA GLU A 284 -27.10 -25.33 21.71
C GLU A 284 -25.93 -25.50 22.70
N LYS A 285 -24.69 -25.35 22.23
CA LYS A 285 -23.50 -25.41 23.07
C LYS A 285 -23.47 -24.32 24.14
N GLU A 286 -23.84 -23.08 23.80
CA GLU A 286 -23.97 -21.98 24.78
C GLU A 286 -24.96 -22.35 25.90
N ARG A 287 -26.10 -22.95 25.56
CA ARG A 287 -27.09 -23.41 26.56
C ARG A 287 -26.54 -24.51 27.45
N GLU A 288 -25.82 -25.47 26.87
CA GLU A 288 -25.16 -26.55 27.65
C GLU A 288 -24.18 -25.99 28.67
N VAL A 289 -23.33 -25.05 28.23
CA VAL A 289 -22.36 -24.37 29.11
C VAL A 289 -23.08 -23.64 30.24
N SER A 290 -24.10 -22.84 29.93
CA SER A 290 -24.88 -22.12 30.96
C SER A 290 -25.57 -23.06 31.95
N MET A 291 -26.07 -24.23 31.50
CA MET A 291 -26.67 -25.22 32.40
C MET A 291 -25.62 -25.85 33.34
N GLN A 292 -24.42 -26.13 32.82
CA GLN A 292 -23.32 -26.66 33.63
C GLN A 292 -22.88 -25.66 34.71
N GLU A 293 -22.74 -24.38 34.38
CA GLU A 293 -22.41 -23.31 35.34
C GLU A 293 -23.45 -23.22 36.48
N VAL A 294 -24.74 -23.30 36.15
CA VAL A 294 -25.83 -23.29 37.13
C VAL A 294 -25.80 -24.53 38.02
N GLU A 295 -25.53 -25.71 37.46
CA GLU A 295 -25.38 -26.94 38.25
C GLU A 295 -24.19 -26.90 39.20
N GLU A 296 -23.06 -26.30 38.80
CA GLU A 296 -21.89 -26.12 39.65
C GLU A 296 -22.14 -25.13 40.79
N MET A 297 -22.81 -24.00 40.52
CA MET A 297 -23.20 -23.06 41.57
C MET A 297 -24.14 -23.68 42.61
N ASN A 298 -25.03 -24.59 42.20
CA ASN A 298 -25.95 -25.27 43.10
C ASN A 298 -25.28 -26.36 43.96
N LYS A 299 -24.02 -26.72 43.68
CA LYS A 299 -23.23 -27.72 44.44
C LYS A 299 -22.32 -27.09 45.50
N LEU A 300 -22.15 -25.77 45.48
CA LEU A 300 -21.36 -24.97 46.44
C LEU A 300 -22.24 -24.46 47.60
#